data_AF-A0A3L6PD95-F1
#
_entry.id   AF-A0A3L6PD95-F1
#
_cell.length_a   1.000
_cell.length_b   1.000
_cell.length_c   1.000
_cell.angle_alpha   90.00
_cell.angle_beta   90.00
_cell.angle_gamma   90.00
#
_symmetry.space_group_name_H-M   'P 1'
#
loop_
_entity.id
_entity.type
_entity.pdbx_description
1 polymer ?
#
loop_
_entity_poly.entity_id
_entity_poly.type
_entity_poly.pdbx_seq_one_letter_code
_entity_poly.pdbx_strand_id
1 'polypeptide(L)'
;MLGEGPWEEGKDAEDMWLKMATCVQKVALEVFGVTRGGKQEAKDTWWWNNEVQRAIKEKKECFKRLHLDKSAANIESYNLAKRVAKRAVSVAKGKAYDDLYLGSASGRQEISTKSNASRMGQIDF
;
A
#
# COMPACT_ATOMS: atom_id res chain seq x y z
N MET A 1 -32.96 30.30 54.44
CA MET A 1 -32.06 30.85 53.41
C MET A 1 -30.87 29.91 53.32
N LEU A 2 -30.89 28.99 52.35
CA LEU A 2 -29.77 28.08 52.08
C LEU A 2 -28.86 28.81 51.09
N GLY A 3 -27.69 29.23 51.56
CA GLY A 3 -26.72 29.94 50.75
C GLY A 3 -26.13 29.03 49.69
N GLU A 4 -26.46 29.30 48.43
CA GLU A 4 -25.76 28.73 47.28
C GLU A 4 -24.37 29.37 47.22
N GLY A 5 -23.34 28.56 47.45
CA GLY A 5 -21.96 28.99 47.32
C GLY A 5 -21.61 29.30 45.86
N PRO A 6 -20.59 30.13 45.60
CA PRO A 6 -20.15 30.45 44.24
C PRO A 6 -19.74 29.18 43.50
N TRP A 7 -20.38 28.92 42.36
CA TRP A 7 -19.98 27.85 41.46
C TRP A 7 -18.64 28.21 40.84
N GLU A 8 -17.59 27.44 41.14
CA GLU A 8 -16.27 27.59 40.52
C GLU A 8 -16.37 27.25 39.03
N GLU A 9 -16.41 28.30 38.22
CA GLU A 9 -16.54 28.26 36.78
C GLU A 9 -15.26 27.68 36.15
N GLY A 10 -15.37 26.51 35.51
CA GLY A 10 -14.36 26.01 34.57
C GLY A 10 -13.57 24.76 34.96
N LYS A 11 -13.83 24.11 36.10
CA LYS A 11 -13.14 22.84 36.46
C LYS A 11 -14.03 21.60 36.50
N ASP A 12 -15.35 21.75 36.62
CA ASP A 12 -16.22 20.60 36.91
C ASP A 12 -16.81 19.95 35.65
N ALA A 13 -17.46 20.73 34.79
CA ALA A 13 -18.12 20.18 33.60
C ALA A 13 -17.13 19.57 32.59
N GLU A 14 -16.02 20.25 32.31
CA GLU A 14 -15.00 19.76 31.38
C GLU A 14 -14.31 18.50 31.92
N ASP A 15 -14.06 18.43 33.23
CA ASP A 15 -13.49 17.25 33.88
C ASP A 15 -14.47 16.07 33.90
N MET A 16 -15.76 16.31 34.15
CA MET A 16 -16.80 15.28 34.03
C MET A 16 -16.90 14.73 32.60
N TRP A 17 -16.90 15.60 31.60
CA TRP A 17 -16.90 15.20 30.19
C TRP A 17 -15.65 14.41 29.82
N LEU A 18 -14.48 14.84 30.28
CA LEU A 18 -13.21 14.15 30.02
C LEU A 18 -13.20 12.75 30.65
N LYS A 19 -13.70 12.61 31.88
CA LYS A 19 -13.85 11.32 32.57
C LYS A 19 -14.79 10.39 31.82
N MET A 20 -15.94 10.88 31.38
CA MET A 20 -16.90 10.09 30.60
C MET A 20 -16.32 9.65 29.27
N ALA A 21 -15.70 10.58 28.53
CA ALA A 21 -15.04 10.27 27.25
C ALA A 21 -13.94 9.23 27.43
N THR A 22 -13.14 9.34 28.49
CA THR A 22 -12.08 8.38 28.82
C THR A 22 -12.65 7.00 29.14
N CYS A 23 -13.76 6.93 29.89
CA CYS A 23 -14.44 5.67 30.18
C CYS A 23 -14.94 4.99 28.90
N VAL A 24 -15.64 5.73 28.04
CA VAL A 24 -16.16 5.20 26.77
C VAL A 24 -15.02 4.73 25.87
N GLN A 25 -13.94 5.51 25.78
CA GLN A 25 -12.75 5.12 25.01
C GLN A 25 -12.10 3.86 25.56
N LYS A 26 -11.95 3.72 26.89
CA LYS A 26 -11.39 2.51 27.51
C LYS A 26 -12.23 1.28 27.19
N VAL A 27 -13.55 1.35 27.38
CA VAL A 27 -14.46 0.25 27.06
C VAL A 27 -14.39 -0.09 25.57
N ALA A 28 -14.35 0.92 24.69
CA ALA A 28 -14.20 0.70 23.26
C ALA A 28 -12.86 0.03 22.92
N LEU A 29 -11.75 0.42 23.56
CA LEU A 29 -10.44 -0.18 23.36
C LEU A 29 -10.36 -1.62 23.90
N GLU A 30 -11.04 -1.93 25.00
CA GLU A 30 -11.11 -3.28 25.57
C GLU A 30 -11.97 -4.22 24.70
N VAL A 31 -13.12 -3.74 24.23
CA VAL A 31 -14.06 -4.54 23.42
C VAL A 31 -13.60 -4.70 21.98
N PHE A 32 -13.15 -3.61 21.35
CA PHE A 32 -12.79 -3.60 19.93
C PHE A 32 -11.29 -3.74 19.69
N GLY A 33 -10.46 -3.65 20.72
CA GLY A 33 -9.01 -3.60 20.59
C GLY A 33 -8.51 -2.30 19.94
N VAL A 34 -7.19 -2.16 19.86
CA VAL A 34 -6.57 -1.10 19.06
C VAL A 34 -6.26 -1.66 17.69
N THR A 35 -7.03 -1.27 16.68
CA THR A 35 -6.67 -1.55 15.30
C THR A 35 -5.52 -0.62 14.90
N ARG A 36 -4.27 -1.04 15.15
CA ARG A 36 -3.12 -0.44 14.49
C ARG A 36 -3.28 -0.75 13.02
N GLY A 37 -3.72 0.24 12.22
CA GLY A 37 -3.95 0.11 10.79
C GLY A 37 -2.86 -0.75 10.17
N GLY A 38 -3.20 -2.01 9.91
CA GLY A 38 -2.23 -3.01 9.52
C GLY A 38 -1.57 -2.52 8.26
N LYS A 39 -0.25 -2.38 8.28
CA LYS A 39 0.54 -2.23 7.06
C LYS A 39 0.33 -3.54 6.32
N GLN A 40 -0.67 -3.56 5.42
CA GLN A 40 -1.02 -4.68 4.58
C GLN A 40 0.30 -5.25 4.05
N GLU A 41 0.66 -6.47 4.48
CA GLU A 41 1.95 -7.04 4.14
C GLU A 41 2.10 -7.03 2.63
N ALA A 42 3.31 -6.68 2.18
CA ALA A 42 3.69 -6.32 0.82
C ALA A 42 3.58 -7.47 -0.21
N LYS A 43 2.63 -8.41 -0.07
CA LYS A 43 2.36 -9.44 -1.08
C LYS A 43 1.92 -8.83 -2.41
N ASP A 44 1.28 -7.66 -2.38
CA ASP A 44 0.87 -6.95 -3.60
C ASP A 44 2.01 -6.12 -4.24
N THR A 45 3.21 -6.09 -3.65
CA THR A 45 4.27 -5.11 -3.99
C THR A 45 5.31 -5.63 -5.00
N TRP A 46 5.24 -6.90 -5.40
CA TRP A 46 6.25 -7.50 -6.30
C TRP A 46 6.33 -6.84 -7.70
N TRP A 47 5.25 -6.21 -8.18
CA TRP A 47 5.22 -5.41 -9.41
C TRP A 47 5.41 -3.89 -9.17
N TRP A 48 5.64 -3.47 -7.93
CA TRP A 48 5.76 -2.06 -7.56
C TRP A 48 7.18 -1.55 -7.82
N ASN A 49 7.34 -0.68 -8.82
CA ASN A 49 8.65 -0.15 -9.21
C ASN A 49 8.66 1.39 -9.28
N ASN A 50 9.86 1.96 -9.44
CA ASN A 50 10.08 3.40 -9.50
C ASN A 50 9.25 4.09 -10.61
N GLU A 51 9.04 3.42 -11.74
CA GLU A 51 8.26 3.99 -12.85
C GLU A 51 6.77 4.07 -12.52
N VAL A 52 6.23 3.02 -11.90
CA VAL A 52 4.85 2.99 -11.39
C VAL A 52 4.65 4.09 -10.35
N GLN A 53 5.57 4.23 -9.40
CA GLN A 53 5.51 5.28 -8.38
C GLN A 53 5.52 6.67 -8.99
N ARG A 54 6.45 6.93 -9.92
CA ARG A 54 6.55 8.21 -10.62
C ARG A 54 5.28 8.53 -11.38
N ALA A 55 4.75 7.57 -12.15
CA ALA A 55 3.54 7.79 -12.95
C ALA A 55 2.30 8.01 -12.08
N ILE A 56 2.17 7.32 -10.95
CA ILE A 56 1.07 7.52 -10.00
C ILE A 56 1.19 8.88 -9.31
N LYS A 57 2.41 9.31 -8.94
CA LYS A 57 2.65 10.63 -8.36
C LYS A 57 2.27 11.73 -9.35
N GLU A 58 2.69 11.64 -10.61
CA GLU A 58 2.35 12.62 -11.65
C GLU A 58 0.83 12.68 -11.87
N LYS A 59 0.17 11.53 -11.98
CA LYS A 59 -1.31 11.46 -12.07
C LYS A 59 -1.97 12.16 -10.89
N LYS A 60 -1.43 12.02 -9.67
CA LYS A 60 -1.95 12.67 -8.46
C LYS A 60 -1.76 14.18 -8.49
N GLU A 61 -0.61 14.67 -8.96
CA GLU A 61 -0.38 16.11 -9.12
C GLU A 61 -1.29 16.72 -10.21
N CYS A 62 -1.46 16.06 -11.35
CA CYS A 62 -2.43 16.50 -12.36
C CYS A 62 -3.87 16.52 -11.82
N PHE A 63 -4.23 15.55 -10.96
CA PHE A 63 -5.56 15.52 -10.34
C PHE A 63 -5.78 16.71 -9.41
N LYS A 64 -4.77 17.11 -8.62
CA LYS A 64 -4.85 18.33 -7.79
C LYS A 64 -5.05 19.58 -8.65
N ARG A 65 -4.29 19.71 -9.76
CA ARG A 65 -4.43 20.82 -10.71
C ARG A 65 -5.84 20.86 -11.31
N LEU A 66 -6.35 19.71 -11.77
CA LEU A 66 -7.71 19.57 -12.28
C LEU A 66 -8.80 19.95 -11.26
N HIS A 67 -8.56 19.65 -9.97
CA HIS A 67 -9.49 20.03 -8.91
C HIS A 67 -9.54 21.52 -8.64
N LEU A 68 -8.41 22.21 -8.79
CA LEU A 68 -8.30 23.67 -8.62
C LEU A 68 -8.85 24.41 -9.84
N ASP A 69 -8.49 23.95 -11.03
CA ASP A 69 -8.87 24.54 -12.31
C ASP A 69 -9.29 23.43 -13.29
N LYS A 70 -10.56 23.47 -13.71
CA LYS A 70 -11.18 22.51 -14.63
C LYS A 70 -11.02 22.90 -16.11
N SER A 71 -9.98 23.67 -16.44
CA SER A 71 -9.62 23.99 -17.82
C SER A 71 -9.40 22.73 -18.68
N ALA A 72 -9.65 22.86 -19.98
CA ALA A 72 -9.45 21.78 -20.95
C ALA A 72 -8.01 21.22 -20.90
N ALA A 73 -7.02 22.10 -20.75
CA ALA A 73 -5.62 21.72 -20.61
C ALA A 73 -5.35 20.82 -19.38
N ASN A 74 -5.96 21.13 -18.23
CA ASN A 74 -5.81 20.31 -17.03
C ASN A 74 -6.54 18.96 -17.15
N ILE A 75 -7.70 18.94 -17.81
CA ILE A 75 -8.43 17.71 -18.13
C ILE A 75 -7.56 16.80 -19.02
N GLU A 76 -6.99 17.34 -20.10
CA GLU A 76 -6.12 16.60 -21.01
C GLU A 76 -4.86 16.08 -20.31
N SER A 77 -4.19 16.95 -19.54
CA SER A 77 -2.98 16.59 -18.78
C SER A 77 -3.26 15.45 -17.79
N TYR A 78 -4.37 15.53 -17.05
CA TYR A 78 -4.79 14.44 -16.16
C TYR A 78 -5.09 13.15 -16.91
N ASN A 79 -5.80 13.23 -18.03
CA ASN A 79 -6.13 12.05 -18.84
C ASN A 79 -4.88 11.37 -19.39
N LEU A 80 -3.89 12.14 -19.84
CA LEU A 80 -2.59 11.63 -20.27
C LEU A 80 -1.87 10.94 -19.11
N ALA A 81 -1.70 11.62 -17.98
CA ALA A 81 -1.03 11.06 -16.79
C ALA A 81 -1.74 9.79 -16.28
N LYS A 82 -3.08 9.75 -16.34
CA LYS A 82 -3.88 8.57 -16.01
C LYS A 82 -3.60 7.40 -16.95
N ARG A 83 -3.49 7.63 -18.27
CA ARG A 83 -3.13 6.59 -19.25
C ARG A 83 -1.70 6.09 -19.04
N VAL A 84 -0.76 6.98 -18.77
CA VAL A 84 0.64 6.62 -18.46
C VAL A 84 0.73 5.76 -17.21
N ALA A 85 0.06 6.15 -16.12
CA ALA A 85 0.02 5.35 -14.89
C ALA A 85 -0.58 3.96 -15.13
N LYS A 86 -1.69 3.86 -15.88
CA LYS A 86 -2.28 2.55 -16.23
C LYS A 86 -1.31 1.68 -17.03
N ARG A 87 -0.61 2.26 -18.01
CA ARG A 87 0.40 1.54 -18.81
C ARG A 87 1.56 1.07 -17.96
N ALA A 88 2.13 1.93 -17.12
CA ALA A 88 3.24 1.58 -16.23
C ALA A 88 2.87 0.39 -15.31
N VAL A 89 1.66 0.42 -14.73
CA VAL A 89 1.17 -0.69 -13.90
C VAL A 89 1.01 -1.98 -14.73
N SER A 90 0.44 -1.89 -15.93
CA SER A 90 0.27 -3.05 -16.81
C SER A 90 1.61 -3.68 -17.20
N VAL A 91 2.60 -2.85 -17.57
CA VAL A 91 3.96 -3.30 -17.94
C VAL A 91 4.66 -3.94 -16.75
N ALA A 92 4.60 -3.31 -15.58
CA ALA A 92 5.24 -3.83 -14.38
C ALA A 92 4.62 -5.17 -13.94
N LYS A 93 3.29 -5.30 -14.03
CA LYS A 93 2.59 -6.56 -13.76
C LYS A 93 2.96 -7.63 -14.78
N GLY A 94 2.94 -7.32 -16.07
CA GLY A 94 3.31 -8.26 -17.13
C GLY A 94 4.72 -8.80 -16.93
N LYS A 95 5.69 -7.91 -16.73
CA LYS A 95 7.08 -8.29 -16.45
C LYS A 95 7.19 -9.20 -15.22
N ALA A 96 6.51 -8.84 -14.14
CA ALA A 96 6.54 -9.65 -12.93
C ALA A 96 6.00 -11.07 -13.21
N TYR A 97 4.86 -11.20 -13.90
CA TYR A 97 4.31 -12.51 -14.29
C TYR A 97 5.24 -13.31 -15.19
N ASP A 98 5.88 -12.66 -16.17
CA ASP A 98 6.87 -13.29 -17.05
C ASP A 98 8.06 -13.83 -16.24
N ASP A 99 8.58 -13.04 -15.30
CA ASP A 99 9.70 -13.43 -14.43
C ASP A 99 9.35 -14.64 -13.53
N LEU A 100 8.12 -14.74 -13.01
CA LEU A 100 7.69 -15.93 -12.25
C LEU A 100 7.61 -17.19 -13.12
N TYR A 101 7.07 -17.09 -14.34
CA TYR A 101 6.92 -18.24 -15.22
C TYR A 101 8.26 -18.69 -15.79
N LEU A 102 9.11 -17.77 -16.23
CA LEU A 102 10.45 -18.06 -16.74
C LEU A 102 11.40 -18.56 -15.63
N GLY A 103 11.30 -18.02 -14.41
CA GLY A 103 12.06 -18.49 -13.25
C GLY A 103 11.71 -19.92 -12.82
N SER A 104 10.51 -20.39 -13.13
CA SER A 104 10.09 -21.78 -12.86
C SER A 104 10.54 -22.80 -13.93
N ALA A 105 10.98 -22.32 -15.10
CA ALA A 105 11.43 -23.16 -16.22
C ALA A 105 12.95 -23.39 -16.22
N SER A 106 13.74 -22.49 -15.65
CA SER A 106 15.21 -22.56 -15.62
C SER A 106 15.78 -23.52 -14.56
N GLY A 107 14.98 -23.96 -13.57
CA GLY A 107 15.41 -24.94 -12.56
C GLY A 107 15.46 -26.41 -13.04
N ARG A 108 14.98 -26.73 -14.25
CA ARG A 108 14.91 -28.12 -14.76
C ARG A 108 15.95 -28.50 -15.80
N GLN A 109 16.66 -27.55 -16.40
CA GLN A 109 17.67 -27.86 -17.44
C GLN A 109 19.10 -28.03 -16.90
N GLU A 110 19.43 -27.49 -15.73
CA GLU A 110 20.76 -27.67 -15.13
C GLU A 110 21.01 -29.07 -14.57
N ILE A 111 19.96 -29.81 -14.17
CA ILE A 111 20.09 -31.19 -13.69
C ILE A 111 20.32 -32.18 -14.84
N SER A 112 19.81 -31.88 -16.04
CA SER A 112 19.93 -32.80 -17.20
C SER A 112 21.32 -32.77 -17.82
N THR A 113 22.00 -31.63 -17.83
CA THR A 113 23.35 -31.49 -18.40
C THR A 113 24.42 -32.06 -17.48
N LYS A 114 24.29 -31.91 -16.16
CA LYS A 114 25.24 -32.48 -15.16
C LYS A 114 25.18 -34.02 -15.09
N SER A 115 24.01 -34.64 -15.29
CA SER A 115 23.88 -36.10 -15.31
C SER A 115 24.45 -36.76 -16.59
N ASN A 116 24.37 -36.09 -17.75
CA ASN A 116 24.93 -36.64 -18.99
C ASN A 116 26.46 -36.59 -19.04
N ALA A 117 27.09 -35.59 -18.42
CA ALA A 117 28.55 -35.51 -18.32
C ALA A 117 29.13 -36.64 -17.45
N SER A 118 28.41 -37.09 -16.42
CA SER A 118 28.84 -38.19 -15.55
C SER A 118 28.63 -39.59 -16.16
N ARG A 119 27.83 -39.70 -17.22
CA ARG A 119 27.50 -40.98 -17.88
C ARG A 119 28.42 -41.31 -19.06
N MET A 120 29.13 -40.33 -19.62
CA MET A 120 30.11 -40.53 -20.70
C MET A 120 31.54 -40.85 -20.20
N GLY A 121 31.82 -40.70 -18.91
CA GLY A 121 33.15 -40.98 -18.32
C GLY A 121 33.34 -42.41 -17.82
N GLN A 122 32.46 -43.35 -18.19
CA GLN A 122 32.48 -44.72 -17.70
C GLN A 122 32.14 -45.70 -18.83
N ILE A 123 33.02 -45.75 -19.82
CA ILE A 123 33.12 -46.86 -20.76
C ILE A 123 34.61 -47.23 -20.79
N ASP A 124 35.00 -48.12 -19.89
CA ASP A 124 36.26 -48.83 -19.96
C ASP A 124 36.08 -50.00 -20.95
N PHE A 125 36.93 -50.04 -21.98
CA PHE A 125 37.24 -51.25 -22.76
C PHE A 125 38.75 -51.32 -22.95
#